data_AF-A0A955Y4N4-F1
#
_entry.id   AF-A0A955Y4N4-F1
#
_cell.length_a   1.000
_cell.length_b   1.000
_cell.length_c   1.000
_cell.angle_alpha   90.00
_cell.angle_beta   90.00
_cell.angle_gamma   90.00
#
_symmetry.space_group_name_H-M   'P 1'
#
loop_
_entity.id
_entity.type
_entity.pdbx_description
1 polymer ?
#
loop_
_entity_poly.entity_id
_entity_poly.type
_entity_poly.pdbx_seq_one_letter_code
_entity_poly.pdbx_strand_id
1 'polypeptide(L)'
;MDDLDLLLERLRTDPDDPEGRAVLADWLLEHDQPEAVTWLELEDAHHRGVLDLEGRRRFVELDKRVDPDLRTRIARTRVENCTIELRAKFAYPCPERWAEMKPTADPRQRMCAVCDKAVHFVDTVEEARQHAVRDECVAISPAPERHPHDLRPPVPLPGTFMPPPRPPVPGKPFMPPTLDGIPPNPEPRGDVPSEEPPEPPKRSWWQRLFGS
;
A
#
# COMPACT_ATOMS: atom_id res chain seq x y z
N MET A 1 13.69 6.07 -17.15
CA MET A 1 13.23 5.29 -15.99
C MET A 1 14.32 5.46 -14.95
N ASP A 2 13.99 6.02 -13.79
CA ASP A 2 15.00 6.26 -12.76
C ASP A 2 15.38 4.93 -12.06
N ASP A 3 16.53 4.91 -11.40
CA ASP A 3 17.02 3.69 -10.74
C ASP A 3 16.07 3.22 -9.63
N LEU A 4 15.41 4.17 -8.96
CA LEU A 4 14.40 3.88 -7.94
C LEU A 4 13.21 3.11 -8.52
N ASP A 5 12.69 3.51 -9.68
CA ASP A 5 11.58 2.87 -10.36
C ASP A 5 11.91 1.42 -10.74
N LEU A 6 13.14 1.14 -11.18
CA LEU A 6 13.60 -0.22 -11.46
C LEU A 6 13.61 -1.10 -10.19
N LEU A 7 14.07 -0.55 -9.07
CA LEU A 7 14.06 -1.25 -7.78
C LEU A 7 12.63 -1.49 -7.28
N LEU A 8 11.76 -0.51 -7.43
CA LEU A 8 10.36 -0.62 -7.02
C LEU A 8 9.59 -1.60 -7.91
N GLU A 9 9.92 -1.70 -9.19
CA GLU A 9 9.35 -2.70 -10.09
C GLU A 9 9.80 -4.12 -9.72
N ARG A 10 11.06 -4.31 -9.34
CA ARG A 10 11.55 -5.58 -8.81
C ARG A 10 10.78 -6.01 -7.55
N LEU A 11 10.61 -5.10 -6.59
CA LEU A 11 9.85 -5.36 -5.37
C LEU A 11 8.34 -5.52 -5.60
N ARG A 12 7.80 -5.00 -6.69
CA ARG A 12 6.42 -5.26 -7.10
C ARG A 12 6.23 -6.70 -7.56
N THR A 13 7.23 -7.26 -8.22
CA THR A 13 7.22 -8.65 -8.73
C THR A 13 7.40 -9.66 -7.61
N ASP A 14 8.31 -9.38 -6.68
CA ASP A 14 8.52 -10.17 -5.48
C ASP A 14 8.67 -9.24 -4.26
N PRO A 15 7.56 -8.96 -3.55
CA PRO A 15 7.59 -8.07 -2.38
C PRO A 15 8.43 -8.62 -1.22
N ASP A 16 8.61 -9.94 -1.18
CA ASP A 16 9.36 -10.62 -0.13
C ASP A 16 10.84 -10.84 -0.51
N ASP A 17 11.30 -10.34 -1.67
CA ASP A 17 12.69 -10.45 -2.14
C ASP A 17 13.67 -9.73 -1.18
N PRO A 18 14.43 -10.48 -0.36
CA PRO A 18 15.33 -9.87 0.62
C PRO A 18 16.50 -9.15 -0.04
N GLU A 19 16.94 -9.60 -1.23
CA GLU A 19 18.04 -8.96 -1.96
C GLU A 19 17.56 -7.63 -2.55
N GLY A 20 16.39 -7.61 -3.21
CA GLY A 20 15.80 -6.39 -3.74
C GLY A 20 15.60 -5.31 -2.67
N ARG A 21 15.18 -5.72 -1.47
CA ARG A 21 15.03 -4.80 -0.33
C ARG A 21 16.37 -4.29 0.19
N ALA A 22 17.41 -5.12 0.20
CA ALA A 22 18.76 -4.69 0.55
C ALA A 22 19.32 -3.68 -0.48
N VAL A 23 19.13 -3.91 -1.78
CA VAL A 23 19.52 -2.93 -2.82
C VAL A 23 18.79 -1.60 -2.61
N LEU A 24 17.48 -1.65 -2.31
CA LEU A 24 16.71 -0.43 -2.04
C LEU A 24 17.22 0.31 -0.80
N ALA A 25 17.57 -0.40 0.27
CA ALA A 25 18.14 0.20 1.47
C ALA A 25 19.46 0.94 1.17
N ASP A 26 20.35 0.31 0.40
CA ASP A 26 21.60 0.94 -0.03
C ASP A 26 21.34 2.20 -0.87
N TRP A 27 20.43 2.11 -1.84
CA TRP A 27 20.05 3.25 -2.68
C TRP A 27 19.50 4.41 -1.83
N LEU A 28 18.61 4.12 -0.87
CA LEU A 28 18.05 5.13 0.03
C LEU A 28 19.13 5.79 0.90
N LEU A 29 20.11 5.02 1.37
CA LEU A 29 21.24 5.55 2.15
C LEU A 29 22.13 6.46 1.31
N GLU A 30 22.44 6.06 0.07
CA GLU A 30 23.23 6.87 -0.88
C GLU A 30 22.54 8.21 -1.22
N HIS A 31 21.21 8.25 -1.13
CA HIS A 31 20.39 9.43 -1.39
C HIS A 31 19.99 10.20 -0.11
N ASP A 32 20.73 10.02 0.99
CA ASP A 32 20.55 10.71 2.27
C ASP A 32 19.14 10.52 2.89
N GLN A 33 18.59 9.31 2.77
CA GLN A 33 17.30 8.92 3.37
C GLN A 33 17.46 7.84 4.46
N PRO A 34 18.25 8.07 5.52
CA PRO A 34 18.50 7.06 6.55
C PRO A 34 17.24 6.68 7.34
N GLU A 35 16.28 7.60 7.50
CA GLU A 35 15.00 7.31 8.16
C GLU A 35 14.16 6.29 7.37
N ALA A 36 14.21 6.34 6.03
CA ALA A 36 13.52 5.38 5.17
C ALA A 36 14.15 3.99 5.23
N VAL A 37 15.48 3.91 5.34
CA VAL A 37 16.21 2.65 5.59
C VAL A 37 15.76 2.01 6.90
N THR A 38 15.78 2.77 7.99
CA THR A 38 15.34 2.26 9.30
C THR A 38 13.87 1.84 9.27
N TRP A 39 13.00 2.57 8.57
CA TRP A 39 11.60 2.18 8.40
C TRP A 39 11.47 0.84 7.66
N LEU A 40 12.25 0.64 6.58
CA LEU A 40 12.26 -0.59 5.78
C LEU A 40 12.68 -1.81 6.60
N GLU A 41 13.69 -1.65 7.45
CA GLU A 41 14.18 -2.67 8.38
C GLU A 41 13.13 -3.03 9.45
N LEU A 42 12.43 -2.02 9.99
CA LEU A 42 11.38 -2.22 10.98
C LEU A 42 10.13 -2.89 10.37
N GLU A 43 9.78 -2.54 9.13
CA GLU A 43 8.73 -3.24 8.37
C GLU A 43 9.09 -4.72 8.20
N ASP A 44 10.37 -5.02 7.96
CA ASP A 44 10.86 -6.39 7.81
C ASP A 44 10.89 -7.19 9.11
N ALA A 45 11.32 -6.57 10.20
CA ALA A 45 11.17 -7.13 11.54
C ALA A 45 9.69 -7.36 11.90
N HIS A 46 8.79 -6.43 11.52
CA HIS A 46 7.36 -6.59 11.73
C HIS A 46 6.81 -7.79 10.96
N HIS A 47 7.14 -7.90 9.67
CA HIS A 47 6.68 -8.99 8.81
C HIS A 47 7.12 -10.37 9.33
N ARG A 48 8.35 -10.46 9.84
CA ARG A 48 8.88 -11.69 10.49
C ARG A 48 8.30 -11.95 11.89
N GLY A 49 7.54 -11.02 12.46
CA GLY A 49 6.98 -11.15 13.81
C GLY A 49 8.02 -11.06 14.93
N VAL A 50 9.16 -10.39 14.68
CA VAL A 50 10.28 -10.25 15.64
C VAL A 50 10.43 -8.82 16.17
N LEU A 51 9.48 -7.94 15.86
CA LEU A 51 9.49 -6.55 16.30
C LEU A 51 9.06 -6.44 17.78
N ASP A 52 9.93 -5.89 18.61
CA ASP A 52 9.65 -5.63 20.03
C ASP A 52 8.87 -4.31 20.24
N LEU A 53 8.62 -3.96 21.51
CA LEU A 53 7.86 -2.75 21.87
C LEU A 53 8.59 -1.45 21.49
N GLU A 54 9.92 -1.42 21.60
CA GLU A 54 10.72 -0.24 21.27
C GLU A 54 10.77 -0.03 19.75
N GLY A 55 11.06 -1.09 19.00
CA GLY A 55 10.99 -1.12 17.55
C GLY A 55 9.60 -0.73 17.05
N ARG A 56 8.52 -1.21 17.69
CA ARG A 56 7.15 -0.79 17.35
C ARG A 56 6.95 0.71 17.52
N ARG A 57 7.39 1.31 18.64
CA ARG A 57 7.27 2.75 18.88
C ARG A 57 8.06 3.54 17.83
N ARG A 58 9.27 3.11 17.54
CA ARG A 58 10.13 3.72 16.51
C ARG A 58 9.50 3.61 15.13
N PHE A 59 8.86 2.49 14.82
CA PHE A 59 8.19 2.28 13.54
C PHE A 59 7.05 3.27 13.33
N VAL A 60 6.19 3.45 14.34
CA VAL A 60 5.10 4.45 14.32
C VAL A 60 5.61 5.89 14.21
N GLU A 61 6.76 6.20 14.81
CA GLU A 61 7.39 7.51 14.69
C GLU A 61 7.89 7.78 13.27
N LEU A 62 8.65 6.82 12.71
CA LEU A 62 9.22 6.93 11.36
C LEU A 62 8.16 6.91 10.27
N ASP A 63 7.07 6.17 10.45
CA ASP A 63 5.95 6.13 9.48
C ASP A 63 5.38 7.52 9.18
N LYS A 64 5.51 8.46 10.11
CA LYS A 64 5.06 9.86 9.95
C LYS A 64 6.08 10.76 9.25
N ARG A 65 7.34 10.32 9.14
CA ARG A 65 8.45 11.11 8.62
C ARG A 65 8.91 10.64 7.24
N VAL A 66 8.85 9.34 7.00
CA VAL A 66 9.18 8.76 5.71
C VAL A 66 8.11 9.14 4.70
N ASP A 67 8.58 9.48 3.50
CA ASP A 67 7.74 9.89 2.37
C ASP A 67 6.55 8.93 2.18
N PRO A 68 5.30 9.43 2.24
CA PRO A 68 4.12 8.58 2.07
C PRO A 68 4.08 7.84 0.73
N ASP A 69 4.61 8.44 -0.34
CA ASP A 69 4.60 7.80 -1.66
C ASP A 69 5.55 6.60 -1.68
N LEU A 70 6.77 6.76 -1.18
CA LEU A 70 7.70 5.64 -0.98
C LEU A 70 7.09 4.52 -0.14
N ARG A 71 6.53 4.83 1.03
CA ARG A 71 5.89 3.83 1.92
C ARG A 71 4.80 3.06 1.21
N THR A 72 3.94 3.78 0.48
CA THR A 72 2.84 3.19 -0.28
C THR A 72 3.36 2.29 -1.40
N ARG A 73 4.47 2.64 -2.06
CA ARG A 73 5.00 1.82 -3.16
C ARG A 73 5.60 0.49 -2.68
N ILE A 74 6.21 0.44 -1.49
CA ILE A 74 6.95 -0.72 -0.97
C ILE A 74 6.22 -1.55 0.09
N ALA A 75 5.07 -1.09 0.57
CA ALA A 75 4.35 -1.74 1.67
C ALA A 75 3.92 -3.17 1.33
N ARG A 76 4.20 -4.11 2.25
CA ARG A 76 3.81 -5.53 2.15
C ARG A 76 2.46 -5.87 2.77
N THR A 77 1.64 -4.86 3.04
CA THR A 77 0.41 -5.05 3.81
C THR A 77 -0.61 -5.92 3.05
N ARG A 78 -1.39 -6.68 3.82
CA ARG A 78 -2.47 -7.49 3.28
C ARG A 78 -3.69 -6.62 3.02
N VAL A 79 -4.50 -7.03 2.05
CA VAL A 79 -5.76 -6.34 1.77
C VAL A 79 -6.87 -6.89 2.65
N GLU A 80 -7.62 -5.96 3.22
CA GLU A 80 -8.72 -6.20 4.14
C GLU A 80 -10.03 -5.63 3.57
N ASN A 81 -11.14 -6.05 4.17
CA ASN A 81 -12.50 -5.75 3.70
C ASN A 81 -12.77 -6.15 2.25
N CYS A 82 -11.98 -7.09 1.72
CA CYS A 82 -12.23 -7.66 0.41
C CYS A 82 -13.25 -8.79 0.54
N THR A 83 -14.50 -8.47 0.22
CA THR A 83 -15.60 -9.43 0.10
C THR A 83 -15.60 -10.01 -1.31
N ILE A 84 -14.84 -11.08 -1.53
CA ILE A 84 -14.99 -11.86 -2.76
C ILE A 84 -16.36 -12.53 -2.68
N GLU A 85 -17.35 -12.01 -3.42
CA GLU A 85 -18.73 -12.53 -3.49
C GLU A 85 -18.82 -13.91 -4.20
N LEU A 86 -17.77 -14.73 -4.17
CA LEU A 86 -17.81 -16.10 -4.66
C LEU A 86 -18.62 -16.98 -3.69
N ARG A 87 -19.94 -16.81 -3.72
CA ARG A 87 -21.01 -17.82 -3.63
C ARG A 87 -20.97 -18.92 -2.54
N ALA A 88 -20.17 -18.83 -1.49
CA ALA A 88 -20.15 -19.84 -0.44
C ALA A 88 -20.04 -19.21 0.94
N LYS A 89 -20.66 -19.89 1.92
CA LYS A 89 -20.87 -19.50 3.32
C LYS A 89 -19.59 -19.31 4.16
N PHE A 90 -18.44 -19.09 3.52
CA PHE A 90 -17.13 -18.93 4.13
C PHE A 90 -16.43 -17.74 3.47
N ALA A 91 -16.36 -16.61 4.17
CA ALA A 91 -15.60 -15.44 3.74
C ALA A 91 -14.11 -15.74 3.89
N TYR A 92 -13.47 -16.19 2.80
CA TYR A 92 -12.03 -16.32 2.76
C TYR A 92 -11.40 -14.92 2.59
N PRO A 93 -10.34 -14.58 3.34
CA PRO A 93 -9.61 -13.35 3.10
C PRO A 93 -9.00 -13.35 1.69
N CYS A 94 -8.95 -12.18 1.06
CA CYS A 94 -8.29 -12.03 -0.24
C CYS A 94 -6.83 -12.49 -0.15
N PRO A 95 -6.35 -13.32 -1.10
CA PRO A 95 -4.97 -13.79 -1.07
C PRO A 95 -3.96 -12.71 -1.50
N GLU A 96 -4.42 -11.66 -2.20
CA GLU A 96 -3.57 -10.60 -2.76
C GLU A 96 -2.99 -9.68 -1.68
N ARG A 97 -1.75 -9.24 -1.89
CA ARG A 97 -1.10 -8.19 -1.10
C ARG A 97 -1.10 -6.87 -1.87
N TRP A 98 -1.02 -5.77 -1.13
CA TRP A 98 -0.96 -4.44 -1.72
C TRP A 98 0.11 -4.30 -2.82
N ALA A 99 1.32 -4.81 -2.54
CA ALA A 99 2.45 -4.76 -3.44
C ALA A 99 2.21 -5.47 -4.79
N GLU A 100 1.40 -6.53 -4.82
CA GLU A 100 1.15 -7.38 -6.01
C GLU A 100 0.07 -6.76 -6.94
N MET A 101 -0.69 -5.79 -6.44
CA MET A 101 -1.81 -5.22 -7.18
C MET A 101 -1.40 -4.29 -8.32
N LYS A 102 -2.28 -4.16 -9.31
CA LYS A 102 -2.06 -3.28 -10.45
C LYS A 102 -2.08 -1.81 -9.98
N PRO A 103 -1.02 -1.03 -10.25
CA PRO A 103 -0.99 0.39 -9.92
C PRO A 103 -2.04 1.17 -10.70
N THR A 104 -2.56 2.23 -10.10
CA THR A 104 -3.42 3.21 -10.78
C THR A 104 -2.68 4.54 -10.92
N ALA A 105 -3.37 5.57 -11.41
CA ALA A 105 -2.82 6.93 -11.47
C ALA A 105 -2.61 7.54 -10.06
N ASP A 106 -3.37 7.07 -9.06
CA ASP A 106 -3.19 7.47 -7.67
C ASP A 106 -2.28 6.42 -6.97
N PRO A 107 -1.11 6.82 -6.42
CA PRO A 107 -0.22 5.88 -5.74
C PRO A 107 -0.90 5.19 -4.55
N ARG A 108 -1.88 5.84 -3.91
CA ARG A 108 -2.65 5.33 -2.77
C ARG A 108 -3.86 4.51 -3.18
N GLN A 109 -4.05 4.26 -4.48
CA GLN A 109 -5.09 3.38 -4.97
C GLN A 109 -4.52 2.33 -5.92
N ARG A 110 -4.89 1.07 -5.70
CA ARG A 110 -4.55 -0.04 -6.60
C ARG A 110 -5.80 -0.83 -6.99
N MET A 111 -5.74 -1.56 -8.09
CA MET A 111 -6.84 -2.41 -8.52
C MET A 111 -6.55 -3.86 -8.14
N CYS A 112 -7.46 -4.47 -7.37
CA CYS A 112 -7.37 -5.89 -7.04
C CYS A 112 -7.85 -6.73 -8.23
N ALA A 113 -7.00 -7.62 -8.74
CA ALA A 113 -7.36 -8.51 -9.85
C ALA A 113 -8.40 -9.58 -9.47
N VAL A 114 -8.58 -9.86 -8.17
CA VAL A 114 -9.47 -10.92 -7.68
C VAL A 114 -10.90 -10.44 -7.47
N CYS A 115 -11.10 -9.28 -6.82
CA CYS A 115 -12.43 -8.74 -6.57
C CYS A 115 -12.84 -7.62 -7.55
N ASP A 116 -11.93 -7.16 -8.42
CA ASP A 116 -12.14 -6.06 -9.36
C ASP A 116 -12.61 -4.75 -8.70
N LYS A 117 -12.27 -4.56 -7.42
CA LYS A 117 -12.52 -3.33 -6.67
C LYS A 117 -11.22 -2.54 -6.49
N ALA A 118 -11.37 -1.22 -6.42
CA ALA A 118 -10.31 -0.33 -5.97
C ALA A 118 -9.96 -0.63 -4.50
N VAL A 119 -8.68 -0.73 -4.23
CA VAL A 119 -8.11 -0.88 -2.89
C VAL A 119 -7.44 0.43 -2.52
N HIS A 120 -7.75 0.96 -1.33
CA HIS A 120 -7.21 2.21 -0.82
C HIS A 120 -6.13 1.95 0.23
N PHE A 121 -4.96 2.56 0.05
CA PHE A 121 -3.91 2.58 1.06
C PHE A 121 -4.19 3.66 2.11
N VAL A 122 -4.30 3.25 3.36
CA VAL A 122 -4.69 4.11 4.49
C VAL A 122 -3.64 4.03 5.61
N ASP A 123 -3.38 5.16 6.26
CA ASP A 123 -2.34 5.22 7.29
C ASP A 123 -2.89 4.83 8.67
N THR A 124 -4.22 4.89 8.85
CA THR A 124 -4.86 4.64 10.15
C THR A 124 -6.00 3.63 10.07
N VAL A 125 -6.25 2.95 11.19
CA VAL A 125 -7.41 2.06 11.36
C VAL A 125 -8.73 2.83 11.24
N GLU A 126 -8.77 4.09 11.66
CA GLU A 126 -9.99 4.90 11.61
C GLU A 126 -10.38 5.25 10.17
N GLU A 127 -9.42 5.65 9.32
CA GLU A 127 -9.66 5.80 7.88
C GLU A 127 -10.11 4.47 7.26
N ALA A 128 -9.46 3.37 7.63
CA ALA A 128 -9.81 2.06 7.14
C ALA A 128 -11.27 1.67 7.48
N ARG A 129 -11.76 2.01 8.69
CA ARG A 129 -13.17 1.83 9.06
C ARG A 129 -14.11 2.66 8.19
N GLN A 130 -13.75 3.90 7.89
CA GLN A 130 -14.58 4.76 7.05
C GLN A 130 -14.74 4.19 5.64
N HIS A 131 -13.65 3.67 5.05
CA HIS A 131 -13.70 2.92 3.80
C HIS A 131 -14.48 1.61 3.93
N ALA A 132 -14.30 0.87 5.02
CA ALA A 132 -15.01 -0.39 5.25
C ALA A 132 -16.54 -0.22 5.33
N VAL A 133 -17.03 0.88 5.94
CA VAL A 133 -18.46 1.23 5.98
C VAL A 133 -19.04 1.50 4.58
N ARG A 134 -18.19 1.87 3.61
CA ARG A 134 -18.56 2.08 2.20
C ARG A 134 -18.37 0.84 1.33
N ASP A 135 -18.06 -0.32 1.92
CA ASP A 135 -17.73 -1.57 1.22
C ASP A 135 -16.49 -1.45 0.30
N GLU A 136 -15.59 -0.52 0.63
CA GLU A 136 -14.32 -0.33 -0.08
C GLU A 136 -13.23 -1.24 0.52
N CYS A 137 -12.35 -1.77 -0.33
CA CYS A 137 -11.21 -2.59 0.08
C CYS A 137 -10.07 -1.69 0.57
N VAL A 138 -9.35 -2.13 1.60
CA VAL A 138 -8.30 -1.30 2.23
C VAL A 138 -7.01 -2.07 2.44
N ALA A 139 -5.90 -1.36 2.31
CA ALA A 139 -4.56 -1.79 2.66
C ALA A 139 -4.05 -0.83 3.73
N ILE A 140 -3.86 -1.30 4.97
CA ILE A 140 -3.49 -0.42 6.08
C ILE A 140 -1.97 -0.42 6.25
N SER A 141 -1.37 0.74 6.50
CA SER A 141 0.04 0.84 6.91
C SER A 141 0.35 -0.19 8.02
N PRO A 142 1.50 -0.90 7.94
CA PRO A 142 1.91 -1.87 8.96
C PRO A 142 2.32 -1.24 10.30
N ALA A 143 2.52 0.07 10.34
CA ALA A 143 2.97 0.79 11.53
C ALA A 143 1.96 0.81 12.69
N PRO A 144 0.69 1.25 12.51
CA PRO A 144 -0.30 1.27 13.58
C PRO A 144 -0.53 -0.11 14.20
N GLU A 145 -0.83 -0.11 15.50
CA GLU A 145 -1.22 -1.33 16.21
C GLU A 145 -2.56 -1.85 15.66
N ARG A 146 -2.60 -3.17 15.44
CA ARG A 146 -3.74 -3.86 14.82
C ARG A 146 -4.31 -4.89 15.76
N HIS A 147 -5.63 -4.94 15.86
CA HIS A 147 -6.37 -5.95 16.59
C HIS A 147 -7.32 -6.70 15.66
N PRO A 148 -7.63 -7.97 15.97
CA PRO A 148 -8.68 -8.69 15.26
C PRO A 148 -9.98 -7.89 15.27
N HIS A 149 -10.63 -7.79 14.10
CA HIS A 149 -11.90 -7.09 13.91
C HIS A 149 -11.85 -5.56 14.01
N ASP A 150 -10.68 -4.95 13.87
CA ASP A 150 -10.50 -3.49 13.83
C ASP A 150 -11.44 -2.76 12.86
N LEU A 151 -11.79 -3.39 11.74
CA LEU A 151 -12.65 -2.80 10.71
C LEU A 151 -14.16 -2.93 11.01
N ARG A 152 -14.54 -3.68 12.04
CA ARG A 152 -15.96 -3.74 12.43
C ARG A 152 -16.37 -2.38 12.99
N PRO A 153 -17.54 -1.86 12.61
CA PRO A 153 -18.07 -0.67 13.27
C PRO A 153 -18.19 -0.96 14.78
N PRO A 154 -17.90 0.02 15.65
CA PRO A 154 -18.06 -0.16 17.08
C PRO A 154 -19.50 -0.61 17.36
N VAL A 155 -19.65 -1.70 18.11
CA VAL A 155 -20.97 -2.17 18.53
C VAL A 155 -21.58 -1.06 19.38
N PRO A 156 -22.77 -0.54 19.05
CA PRO A 156 -23.43 0.46 19.88
C PRO A 156 -23.54 -0.10 21.30
N LEU A 157 -23.03 0.63 22.29
CA LEU A 157 -23.22 0.24 23.68
C LEU A 157 -24.74 0.18 23.95
N PRO A 158 -25.22 -0.78 24.75
CA PRO A 158 -26.62 -0.83 25.16
C PRO A 158 -27.09 0.54 25.66
N GLY A 159 -28.14 1.09 25.06
CA GLY A 159 -28.67 2.43 25.39
C GLY A 159 -28.11 3.59 24.56
N THR A 160 -27.13 3.36 23.68
CA THR A 160 -26.67 4.38 22.73
C THR A 160 -27.56 4.36 21.49
N PHE A 161 -28.47 5.33 21.40
CA PHE A 161 -29.30 5.52 20.20
C PHE A 161 -28.42 6.13 19.10
N MET A 162 -27.98 5.34 18.12
CA MET A 162 -27.46 5.93 16.88
C MET A 162 -28.63 6.66 16.21
N PRO A 163 -28.56 8.00 16.05
CA PRO A 163 -29.57 8.67 15.26
C PRO A 163 -29.56 8.04 13.86
N PRO A 164 -30.73 7.81 13.25
CA PRO A 164 -30.78 7.27 11.89
C PRO A 164 -29.93 8.15 10.96
N PRO A 165 -29.33 7.58 9.90
CA PRO A 165 -28.62 8.38 8.90
C PRO A 165 -29.51 9.54 8.48
N ARG A 166 -28.94 10.75 8.42
CA ARG A 166 -29.74 11.94 8.05
C ARG A 166 -30.41 11.63 6.71
N PRO A 167 -31.74 11.78 6.61
CA PRO A 167 -32.39 11.62 5.32
C PRO A 167 -31.73 12.58 4.31
N PRO A 168 -31.60 12.19 3.04
CA PRO A 168 -31.08 13.07 2.01
C PRO A 168 -31.86 14.38 2.03
N VAL A 169 -31.16 15.51 1.96
CA VAL A 169 -31.79 16.84 2.00
C VAL A 169 -32.74 16.97 0.80
N PRO A 170 -34.06 17.12 1.02
CA PRO A 170 -35.02 17.28 -0.06
C PRO A 170 -34.66 18.50 -0.91
N GLY A 171 -34.59 18.35 -2.24
CA GLY A 171 -34.34 19.46 -3.17
C GLY A 171 -32.88 19.70 -3.54
N LYS A 172 -31.91 18.95 -2.99
CA LYS A 172 -30.60 18.82 -3.62
C LYS A 172 -30.62 17.65 -4.60
N PRO A 173 -30.66 17.88 -5.93
CA PRO A 173 -30.47 16.79 -6.87
C PRO A 173 -29.13 16.12 -6.58
N PHE A 174 -29.14 14.79 -6.46
CA PHE A 174 -27.92 13.99 -6.48
C PHE A 174 -27.33 14.18 -7.89
N MET A 175 -26.43 15.14 -8.03
CA MET A 175 -25.58 15.23 -9.21
C MET A 175 -24.49 14.17 -9.00
N PRO A 176 -24.54 13.02 -9.70
CA PRO A 176 -23.33 12.21 -9.79
C PRO A 176 -22.22 13.13 -10.31
N PRO A 177 -20.95 12.94 -9.88
CA PRO A 177 -19.85 13.65 -10.50
C PRO A 177 -19.94 13.40 -12.01
N THR A 178 -20.27 14.46 -12.76
CA THR A 178 -20.32 14.42 -14.21
C THR A 178 -18.91 14.11 -14.68
N LEU A 179 -18.76 13.02 -15.43
CA LEU A 179 -17.52 12.60 -16.10
C LEU A 179 -17.06 13.60 -17.19
N ASP A 180 -17.71 14.76 -17.32
CA ASP A 180 -17.46 15.80 -18.32
C ASP A 180 -16.15 16.60 -18.10
N GLY A 181 -15.34 16.22 -17.11
CA GLY A 181 -14.03 16.84 -16.82
C GLY A 181 -12.82 15.99 -17.18
N ILE A 182 -12.99 14.76 -17.70
CA ILE A 182 -11.85 13.93 -18.11
C ILE A 182 -11.38 14.41 -19.49
N PRO A 183 -10.18 15.02 -19.62
CA PRO A 183 -9.64 15.36 -20.92
C PRO A 183 -9.46 14.08 -21.75
N PRO A 184 -9.75 14.10 -23.05
CA PRO A 184 -9.53 12.94 -23.91
C PRO A 184 -8.06 12.51 -23.83
N ASN A 185 -7.85 11.19 -23.75
CA ASN A 185 -6.54 10.56 -23.69
C ASN A 185 -5.67 11.08 -24.86
N PRO A 186 -4.47 11.66 -24.61
CA PRO A 186 -3.61 12.12 -25.68
C PRO A 186 -3.25 10.95 -26.60
N GLU A 187 -3.33 11.19 -27.91
CA GLU A 187 -2.97 10.22 -28.95
C GLU A 187 -1.55 9.66 -28.71
N PRO A 188 -1.32 8.37 -29.04
CA PRO A 188 -0.02 7.74 -28.83
C PRO A 188 1.07 8.47 -29.62
N ARG A 189 2.03 9.05 -28.91
CA ARG A 189 3.24 9.64 -29.50
C ARG A 189 4.07 8.53 -30.15
N GLY A 190 4.44 8.74 -31.41
CA GLY A 190 5.17 7.80 -32.24
C GLY A 190 6.57 7.43 -31.72
N ASP A 191 6.99 6.24 -32.15
CA ASP A 191 8.33 5.66 -32.26
C ASP A 191 9.42 6.26 -31.37
N VAL A 192 9.66 5.61 -30.23
CA VAL A 192 10.85 5.76 -29.41
C VAL A 192 12.00 5.00 -30.07
N PRO A 193 13.14 5.65 -30.41
CA PRO A 193 14.33 4.95 -30.92
C PRO A 193 14.86 3.96 -29.88
N SER A 194 15.20 2.75 -30.33
CA SER A 194 15.86 1.75 -29.49
C SER A 194 17.22 2.25 -29.00
N GLU A 195 17.33 2.57 -27.71
CA GLU A 195 18.61 2.75 -27.04
C GLU A 195 19.17 1.38 -26.63
N GLU A 196 20.47 1.17 -26.90
CA GLU A 196 21.22 -0.02 -26.52
C GLU A 196 21.29 -0.18 -24.99
N PRO A 197 21.24 -1.42 -24.47
CA PRO A 197 21.19 -1.68 -23.03
C PRO A 197 22.51 -1.27 -22.33
N PRO A 198 22.44 -0.67 -21.13
CA PRO A 198 23.63 -0.30 -20.37
C PRO A 198 24.38 -1.54 -19.85
N GLU A 199 25.71 -1.41 -19.78
CA GLU A 199 26.60 -2.45 -19.27
C GLU A 199 26.29 -2.81 -17.80
N PRO A 200 26.46 -4.09 -17.40
CA PRO A 200 26.09 -4.56 -16.08
C PRO A 200 26.96 -3.93 -14.96
N PRO A 201 26.36 -3.61 -13.81
CA PRO A 201 27.08 -2.97 -12.71
C PRO A 201 28.12 -3.88 -12.08
N LYS A 202 29.25 -3.26 -11.70
CA LYS A 202 30.36 -3.91 -11.01
C LYS A 202 29.91 -4.32 -9.59
N ARG A 203 30.26 -5.55 -9.21
CA ARG A 203 29.94 -6.25 -7.93
C ARG A 203 29.76 -5.35 -6.70
N SER A 204 28.61 -5.53 -6.03
CA SER A 204 28.19 -4.85 -4.80
C SER A 204 29.06 -5.20 -3.58
N TRP A 205 28.99 -4.38 -2.53
CA TRP A 205 29.85 -4.44 -1.35
C TRP A 205 29.54 -5.62 -0.41
N TRP A 206 28.28 -6.09 -0.32
CA TRP A 206 27.94 -7.27 0.49
C TRP A 206 28.55 -8.56 -0.06
N GLN A 207 28.73 -8.66 -1.40
CA GLN A 207 29.45 -9.79 -2.02
C GLN A 207 30.94 -9.82 -1.59
N ARG A 208 31.46 -8.74 -1.01
CA ARG A 208 32.81 -8.66 -0.44
C ARG A 208 32.86 -8.95 1.05
N LEU A 209 31.75 -8.80 1.78
CA LEU A 209 31.69 -9.02 3.23
C LEU A 209 31.21 -10.42 3.62
N PHE A 210 30.37 -11.06 2.80
CA PHE A 210 29.80 -12.38 3.09
C PHE A 210 30.18 -13.39 2.01
N GLY A 211 31.48 -13.53 1.73
CA GLY A 211 32.02 -14.44 0.71
C GLY A 211 31.35 -15.82 0.73
N SER A 212 31.04 -16.31 -0.48
CA SER A 212 30.35 -17.58 -0.77
C SER A 212 30.87 -18.79 -0.01
#